data_AF-A0A0S3EWM3-F1
#
_entry.id   AF-A0A0S3EWM3-F1
#
_cell.length_a   1.000
_cell.length_b   1.000
_cell.length_c   1.000
_cell.angle_alpha   90.00
_cell.angle_beta   90.00
_cell.angle_gamma   90.00
#
_symmetry.space_group_name_H-M   'P 1'
#
loop_
_entity.id
_entity.type
_entity.pdbx_description
1 polymer ?
#
loop_
_entity_poly.entity_id
_entity_poly.type
_entity_poly.pdbx_seq_one_letter_code
_entity_poly.pdbx_strand_id
1 'polypeptide(L)'
;MAAHDDSATVASPAGVPRTIRTDTIGKHILRLVAVGKTFAGLLITAGKQKARIDGEDPDAVWRELKALVGKSSDAYFGFEGALTRFRSFFPDGFQSAHFEKSERDYKLEAKRRLDEQAPLDEAMSGTGYGEVVLAVFRATNLLSPYEKTRLQPLLRGPDADIFVQAAARFATGDVVQALAMMTPALARHDCAKWTVVTYLPFLWRPENHMFLKPVVTGDFAERVGHPFSHDYRPALDPAVYSSLLDLTETTRENTRVLNPRDNIDLQSFVWVVGEYREEWGHAE
;
A
#
# COMPACT_ATOMS: atom_id res chain seq x y z
N MET A 1 43.81 28.72 46.79
CA MET A 1 45.03 28.52 46.00
C MET A 1 45.04 27.06 45.57
N ALA A 2 45.25 26.82 44.28
CA ALA A 2 44.84 25.63 43.52
C ALA A 2 45.64 24.34 43.78
N ALA A 3 45.04 23.20 43.40
CA ALA A 3 45.64 22.11 42.61
C ALA A 3 44.55 21.04 42.39
N HIS A 4 43.93 21.01 41.20
CA HIS A 4 44.24 20.10 40.09
C HIS A 4 43.77 18.65 40.33
N ASP A 5 42.55 18.38 39.88
CA ASP A 5 42.08 17.03 39.57
C ASP A 5 42.14 16.85 38.05
N ASP A 6 42.79 15.76 37.66
CA ASP A 6 43.30 15.44 36.34
C ASP A 6 42.28 14.52 35.67
N SER A 7 41.30 15.09 34.97
CA SER A 7 40.39 14.33 34.12
C SER A 7 40.82 14.49 32.67
N ALA A 8 41.76 13.62 32.28
CA ALA A 8 42.13 13.38 30.90
C ALA A 8 40.87 13.07 30.08
N THR A 9 40.41 14.09 29.35
CA THR A 9 39.38 13.95 28.33
C THR A 9 40.05 13.22 27.16
N VAL A 10 39.76 11.94 27.01
CA VAL A 10 40.20 11.16 25.84
C VAL A 10 39.53 11.76 24.62
N ALA A 11 40.28 12.58 23.88
CA ALA A 11 39.87 13.08 22.59
C ALA A 11 39.70 11.88 21.63
N SER A 12 38.46 11.63 21.20
CA SER A 12 38.18 10.68 20.11
C SER A 12 38.89 11.16 18.84
N PRO A 13 39.50 10.26 18.05
CA PRO A 13 40.27 10.65 16.87
C PRO A 13 39.33 11.28 15.82
N ALA A 14 39.64 12.52 15.45
CA ALA A 14 38.98 13.23 14.38
C ALA A 14 39.14 12.46 13.06
N GLY A 15 38.03 12.13 12.40
CA GLY A 15 38.03 11.79 10.98
C GLY A 15 37.59 10.37 10.59
N VAL A 16 37.25 9.48 11.53
CA VAL A 16 36.71 8.16 11.14
C VAL A 16 35.24 8.30 10.70
N PRO A 17 34.89 7.92 9.45
CA PRO A 17 33.51 8.01 8.98
C PRO A 17 32.60 7.08 9.79
N ARG A 18 31.58 7.61 10.44
CA ARG A 18 30.60 6.84 11.21
C ARG A 18 29.23 6.96 10.57
N THR A 19 28.60 5.84 10.22
CA THR A 19 27.19 5.86 9.80
C THR A 19 26.31 6.21 10.98
N ILE A 20 25.52 7.27 10.83
CA ILE A 20 24.63 7.80 11.88
C ILE A 20 23.16 7.55 11.58
N ARG A 21 22.82 7.31 10.31
CA ARG A 21 21.47 6.96 9.87
C ARG A 21 21.55 6.08 8.63
N THR A 22 20.69 5.07 8.56
CA THR A 22 20.52 4.23 7.37
C THR A 22 19.03 4.05 7.13
N ASP A 23 18.64 3.99 5.87
CA ASP A 23 17.27 3.73 5.43
C ASP A 23 17.33 2.93 4.12
N THR A 24 16.33 2.10 3.84
CA THR A 24 16.28 1.28 2.62
C THR A 24 14.94 1.50 1.94
N ILE A 25 14.97 1.92 0.67
CA ILE A 25 13.78 2.18 -0.13
C ILE A 25 13.87 1.43 -1.45
N GLY A 26 13.09 0.35 -1.56
CA GLY A 26 13.16 -0.57 -2.68
C GLY A 26 14.58 -1.13 -2.85
N LYS A 27 15.18 -0.90 -4.02
CA LYS A 27 16.58 -1.28 -4.32
C LYS A 27 17.64 -0.28 -3.85
N HIS A 28 17.22 0.81 -3.20
CA HIS A 28 18.07 1.92 -2.81
C HIS A 28 18.38 1.87 -1.30
N ILE A 29 19.63 2.05 -0.92
CA ILE A 29 20.06 2.21 0.47
C ILE A 29 20.55 3.64 0.63
N LEU A 30 19.98 4.37 1.58
CA LEU A 30 20.40 5.70 1.98
C LEU A 30 21.24 5.56 3.23
N ARG A 31 22.44 6.15 3.25
CA ARG A 31 23.31 6.18 4.43
C ARG A 31 23.74 7.60 4.71
N LEU A 32 23.48 8.09 5.91
CA LEU A 32 24.06 9.32 6.44
C LEU A 32 25.31 8.97 7.25
N VAL A 33 26.44 9.57 6.90
CA VAL A 33 27.73 9.32 7.49
C VAL A 33 28.28 10.62 8.07
N ALA A 34 28.60 10.64 9.36
CA ALA A 34 29.33 11.73 9.99
C ALA A 34 30.83 11.58 9.71
N VAL A 35 31.46 12.66 9.25
CA VAL A 35 32.90 12.76 9.00
C VAL A 35 33.40 14.06 9.65
N GLY A 36 33.98 13.94 10.84
CA GLY A 36 34.36 15.12 11.64
C GLY A 36 33.13 15.97 11.99
N LYS A 37 33.10 17.22 11.53
CA LYS A 37 31.97 18.16 11.71
C LYS A 37 31.00 18.21 10.53
N THR A 38 31.24 17.41 9.50
CA THR A 38 30.45 17.38 8.26
C THR A 38 29.72 16.06 8.11
N PHE A 39 28.72 16.04 7.25
CA PHE A 39 27.86 14.89 6.99
C PHE A 39 27.82 14.59 5.49
N ALA A 40 27.85 13.29 5.18
CA ALA A 40 27.75 12.78 3.83
C ALA A 40 26.56 11.84 3.72
N GLY A 41 25.59 12.20 2.88
CA GLY A 41 24.50 11.34 2.46
C GLY A 41 24.91 10.52 1.25
N LEU A 42 24.80 9.20 1.32
CA LEU A 42 25.15 8.26 0.26
C LEU A 42 23.88 7.55 -0.23
N LEU A 43 23.63 7.64 -1.53
CA LEU A 43 22.63 6.81 -2.20
C LEU A 43 23.33 5.62 -2.82
N ILE A 44 22.97 4.41 -2.40
CA ILE A 44 23.53 3.16 -2.90
C ILE A 44 22.40 2.40 -3.60
N THR A 45 22.66 1.79 -4.75
CA THR A 45 21.66 1.01 -5.50
C THR A 45 22.33 -0.21 -6.08
N ALA A 46 21.79 -1.40 -5.80
CA ALA A 46 22.41 -2.67 -6.18
C ALA A 46 23.91 -2.72 -5.81
N GLY A 47 24.24 -2.29 -4.58
CA GLY A 47 25.60 -2.28 -4.05
C GLY A 47 26.53 -1.17 -4.59
N LYS A 48 26.08 -0.32 -5.51
CA LYS A 48 26.90 0.78 -6.06
C LYS A 48 26.43 2.13 -5.56
N GLN A 49 27.35 2.99 -5.11
CA GLN A 49 27.04 4.38 -4.80
C GLN A 49 26.62 5.10 -6.10
N LYS A 50 25.38 5.60 -6.13
CA LYS A 50 24.80 6.35 -7.25
C LYS A 50 24.90 7.85 -7.08
N ALA A 51 24.86 8.32 -5.84
CA ALA A 51 25.03 9.72 -5.53
C ALA A 51 25.60 9.94 -4.13
N ARG A 52 26.14 11.14 -3.94
CA ARG A 52 26.64 11.64 -2.67
C ARG A 52 26.24 13.11 -2.51
N ILE A 53 25.80 13.46 -1.31
CA ILE A 53 25.48 14.83 -0.91
C ILE A 53 26.28 15.12 0.35
N ASP A 54 27.03 16.21 0.37
CA ASP A 54 27.81 16.64 1.52
C ASP A 54 27.21 17.92 2.12
N GLY A 55 27.25 18.06 3.45
CA GLY A 55 26.75 19.25 4.13
C GLY A 55 27.11 19.31 5.61
N GLU A 56 26.81 20.43 6.25
CA GLU A 56 27.13 20.67 7.68
C GLU A 56 25.95 20.37 8.61
N ASP A 57 24.73 20.27 8.07
CA ASP A 57 23.51 19.92 8.80
C ASP A 57 23.05 18.50 8.40
N PRO A 58 22.99 17.54 9.35
CA PRO A 58 22.59 16.17 9.06
C PRO A 58 21.14 16.07 8.56
N ASP A 59 20.22 16.91 9.03
CA ASP A 59 18.81 16.86 8.63
C ASP A 59 18.61 17.46 7.25
N ALA A 60 19.36 18.50 6.89
CA ALA A 60 19.38 19.05 5.54
C ALA A 60 19.91 18.02 4.53
N VAL A 61 21.08 17.42 4.80
CA VAL A 61 21.67 16.37 3.95
C VAL A 61 20.72 15.19 3.82
N TRP A 62 20.07 14.79 4.91
CA TRP A 62 19.11 13.70 4.89
C TRP A 62 17.87 14.01 4.04
N ARG A 63 17.32 15.21 4.16
CA ARG A 63 16.16 15.68 3.37
C ARG A 63 16.50 15.71 1.88
N GLU A 64 17.68 16.23 1.53
CA GLU A 64 18.14 16.28 0.14
C GLU A 64 18.43 14.90 -0.42
N LEU A 65 19.00 13.99 0.38
CA LEU A 65 19.21 12.60 0.00
C LEU A 65 17.88 11.88 -0.28
N LYS A 66 16.87 12.06 0.57
CA LYS A 66 15.52 11.55 0.31
C LYS A 66 14.92 12.15 -0.96
N ALA A 67 15.06 13.46 -1.18
CA ALA A 67 14.58 14.12 -2.39
C ALA A 67 15.28 13.58 -3.65
N LEU A 68 16.57 13.27 -3.59
CA LEU A 68 17.32 12.71 -4.70
C LEU A 68 16.88 11.29 -5.06
N VAL A 69 16.60 10.45 -4.07
CA VAL A 69 16.00 9.14 -4.33
C VAL A 69 14.60 9.29 -4.88
N GLY A 70 13.82 10.26 -4.38
CA GLY A 70 12.50 10.64 -4.89
C GLY A 70 12.46 11.09 -6.35
N LYS A 71 13.59 11.56 -6.89
CA LYS A 71 13.74 11.95 -8.31
C LYS A 71 14.11 10.77 -9.21
N SER A 72 14.53 9.64 -8.66
CA SER A 72 14.69 8.40 -9.42
C SER A 72 13.28 7.86 -9.65
N SER A 73 12.84 7.73 -10.91
CA SER A 73 11.45 7.38 -11.24
C SER A 73 10.92 6.17 -10.46
N ASP A 74 11.75 5.14 -10.24
CA ASP A 74 11.40 3.92 -9.49
C ASP A 74 11.14 4.11 -7.97
N ALA A 75 11.59 5.23 -7.37
CA ALA A 75 11.49 5.48 -5.94
C ALA A 75 10.89 6.87 -5.70
N TYR A 76 9.71 6.92 -5.07
CA TYR A 76 9.05 8.16 -4.68
C TYR A 76 9.02 8.28 -3.15
N PHE A 77 8.90 9.50 -2.64
CA PHE A 77 8.76 9.79 -1.21
C PHE A 77 7.69 10.83 -0.96
N GLY A 78 6.94 10.62 0.13
CA GLY A 78 5.83 11.47 0.49
C GLY A 78 4.76 11.49 -0.58
N PHE A 79 3.70 12.23 -0.31
CA PHE A 79 2.61 12.37 -1.25
C PHE A 79 3.00 13.17 -2.50
N GLU A 80 3.86 14.18 -2.39
CA GLU A 80 4.35 14.95 -3.55
C GLU A 80 5.09 14.06 -4.56
N GLY A 81 5.96 13.17 -4.09
CA GLY A 81 6.65 12.21 -4.95
C GLY A 81 5.68 11.19 -5.56
N ALA A 82 4.73 10.70 -4.77
CA ALA A 82 3.70 9.77 -5.25
C ALA A 82 2.83 10.41 -6.34
N LEU A 83 2.39 11.65 -6.15
CA LEU A 83 1.64 12.44 -7.12
C LEU A 83 2.42 12.67 -8.41
N THR A 84 3.69 13.04 -8.29
CA THR A 84 4.58 13.26 -9.45
C THR A 84 4.71 11.98 -10.27
N ARG A 85 4.94 10.84 -9.60
CA ARG A 85 5.05 9.53 -10.25
C ARG A 85 3.72 9.06 -10.84
N PHE A 86 2.60 9.31 -10.17
CA PHE A 86 1.29 8.97 -10.73
C PHE A 86 1.03 9.76 -12.02
N ARG A 87 1.33 11.07 -12.01
CA ARG A 87 1.16 11.94 -13.18
C ARG A 87 2.10 11.61 -14.34
N SER A 88 3.25 10.98 -14.11
CA SER A 88 4.11 10.54 -15.22
C SER A 88 3.47 9.40 -16.03
N PHE A 89 2.57 8.61 -15.41
CA PHE A 89 1.78 7.59 -16.12
C PHE A 89 0.42 8.13 -16.58
N PHE A 90 -0.19 9.02 -15.79
CA PHE A 90 -1.50 9.58 -16.06
C PHE A 90 -1.48 11.11 -15.92
N PRO A 91 -1.04 11.85 -16.95
CA PRO A 91 -0.88 13.32 -16.88
C PRO A 91 -2.12 14.07 -16.43
N ASP A 92 -3.30 13.63 -16.90
CA ASP A 92 -4.61 14.21 -16.53
C ASP A 92 -5.23 13.56 -15.27
N GLY A 93 -4.44 12.78 -14.53
CA GLY A 93 -4.84 12.12 -13.29
C GLY A 93 -5.94 11.07 -13.48
N PHE A 94 -6.85 11.00 -12.50
CA PHE A 94 -7.92 9.99 -12.45
C PHE A 94 -8.96 10.14 -13.57
N GLN A 95 -9.05 11.31 -14.20
CA GLN A 95 -9.99 11.58 -15.29
C GLN A 95 -9.38 11.30 -16.68
N SER A 96 -8.14 10.84 -16.76
CA SER A 96 -7.54 10.46 -18.04
C SER A 96 -8.24 9.22 -18.62
N ALA A 97 -8.53 9.24 -19.92
CA ALA A 97 -9.13 8.09 -20.61
C ALA A 97 -8.27 6.82 -20.51
N HIS A 98 -6.93 7.00 -20.46
CA HIS A 98 -6.01 5.89 -20.23
C HIS A 98 -6.22 5.27 -18.84
N PHE A 99 -6.32 6.08 -17.78
CA PHE A 99 -6.58 5.60 -16.41
C PHE A 99 -7.93 4.88 -16.31
N GLU A 100 -8.98 5.42 -16.93
CA GLU A 100 -10.29 4.78 -16.91
C GLU A 100 -10.22 3.38 -17.49
N LYS A 101 -9.65 3.25 -18.70
CA LYS A 101 -9.52 1.97 -19.40
C LYS A 101 -8.59 0.99 -18.70
N SER A 102 -7.45 1.44 -18.16
CA SER A 102 -6.42 0.54 -17.61
C SER A 102 -6.68 0.14 -16.16
N GLU A 103 -7.27 1.02 -15.36
CA GLU A 103 -7.41 0.82 -13.92
C GLU A 103 -8.86 0.79 -13.43
N ARG A 104 -9.81 1.49 -14.06
CA ARG A 104 -11.14 1.68 -13.47
C ARG A 104 -12.24 0.81 -14.08
N ASP A 105 -12.33 0.74 -15.41
CA ASP A 105 -13.47 0.18 -16.12
C ASP A 105 -13.76 -1.28 -15.76
N TYR A 106 -12.74 -2.12 -15.70
CA TYR A 106 -12.92 -3.53 -15.36
C TYR A 106 -13.34 -3.74 -13.90
N LYS A 107 -12.97 -2.83 -12.98
CA LYS A 107 -13.41 -2.87 -11.58
C LYS A 107 -14.87 -2.43 -11.46
N LEU A 108 -15.26 -1.40 -12.21
CA LEU A 108 -16.66 -0.95 -12.28
C LEU A 108 -17.57 -2.00 -12.92
N GLU A 109 -17.11 -2.69 -13.96
CA GLU A 109 -17.86 -3.79 -14.57
C GLU A 109 -18.02 -4.97 -13.60
N ALA A 110 -16.95 -5.34 -12.87
CA ALA A 110 -17.02 -6.35 -11.82
C ALA A 110 -17.99 -5.94 -10.69
N LYS A 111 -17.96 -4.68 -10.27
CA LYS A 111 -18.91 -4.10 -9.32
C LYS A 111 -20.34 -4.18 -9.84
N ARG A 112 -20.61 -3.72 -11.06
CA ARG A 112 -21.94 -3.73 -11.68
C ARG A 112 -22.51 -5.15 -11.70
N ARG A 113 -21.71 -6.12 -12.11
CA ARG A 113 -22.10 -7.53 -12.09
C ARG A 113 -22.41 -8.04 -10.69
N LEU A 114 -21.61 -7.65 -9.70
CA LEU A 114 -21.84 -8.01 -8.31
C LEU A 114 -23.14 -7.40 -7.79
N ASP A 115 -23.37 -6.11 -8.03
CA ASP A 115 -24.58 -5.39 -7.63
C ASP A 115 -25.85 -5.96 -8.27
N GLU A 116 -25.77 -6.48 -9.50
CA GLU A 116 -26.91 -7.08 -10.21
C GLU A 116 -27.22 -8.54 -9.79
N GLN A 117 -26.20 -9.34 -9.49
CA GLN A 117 -26.36 -10.80 -9.32
C GLN A 117 -26.21 -11.25 -7.86
N ALA A 118 -25.59 -10.44 -7.02
CA ALA A 118 -25.52 -10.61 -5.58
C ALA A 118 -25.60 -9.23 -4.90
N PRO A 119 -26.77 -8.55 -4.98
CA PRO A 119 -26.95 -7.23 -4.39
C PRO A 119 -26.62 -7.27 -2.90
N LEU A 120 -25.99 -6.21 -2.38
CA LEU A 120 -25.50 -6.17 -1.00
C LEU A 120 -26.58 -6.57 0.02
N ASP A 121 -27.76 -5.95 -0.06
CA ASP A 121 -28.84 -6.16 0.91
C ASP A 121 -29.39 -7.60 0.87
N GLU A 122 -29.42 -8.22 -0.31
CA GLU A 122 -29.84 -9.61 -0.46
C GLU A 122 -28.74 -10.58 0.03
N ALA A 123 -27.48 -10.28 -0.30
CA ALA A 123 -26.32 -11.08 0.08
C ALA A 123 -26.13 -11.21 1.61
N MET A 124 -26.70 -10.29 2.40
CA MET A 124 -26.67 -10.33 3.87
C MET A 124 -27.32 -11.57 4.49
N SER A 125 -28.33 -12.14 3.81
CA SER A 125 -29.08 -13.30 4.32
C SER A 125 -29.39 -14.36 3.25
N GLY A 126 -29.21 -14.03 1.97
CA GLY A 126 -29.41 -14.94 0.85
C GLY A 126 -28.29 -15.97 0.71
N THR A 127 -28.54 -16.96 -0.15
CA THR A 127 -27.67 -18.12 -0.40
C THR A 127 -27.51 -18.35 -1.90
N GLY A 128 -26.52 -19.15 -2.30
CA GLY A 128 -26.32 -19.54 -3.70
C GLY A 128 -25.55 -18.54 -4.55
N TYR A 129 -24.95 -17.52 -3.96
CA TYR A 129 -24.14 -16.51 -4.67
C TYR A 129 -22.71 -16.96 -5.02
N GLY A 130 -22.32 -18.19 -4.66
CA GLY A 130 -20.95 -18.68 -4.80
C GLY A 130 -20.36 -18.57 -6.21
N GLU A 131 -21.08 -19.02 -7.25
CA GLU A 131 -20.61 -18.93 -8.65
C GLU A 131 -20.58 -17.49 -9.17
N VAL A 132 -21.54 -16.65 -8.75
CA VAL A 132 -21.56 -15.21 -9.08
C VAL A 132 -20.31 -14.54 -8.54
N VAL A 133 -20.04 -14.73 -7.25
CA VAL A 133 -18.88 -14.18 -6.55
C VAL A 133 -17.57 -14.69 -7.17
N LEU A 134 -17.49 -15.99 -7.50
CA LEU A 134 -16.33 -16.57 -8.17
C LEU A 134 -16.08 -15.93 -9.55
N ALA A 135 -17.15 -15.64 -10.30
CA ALA A 135 -17.04 -14.97 -11.59
C ALA A 135 -16.56 -13.51 -11.45
N VAL A 136 -17.02 -12.78 -10.42
CA VAL A 136 -16.56 -11.42 -10.09
C VAL A 136 -15.06 -11.44 -9.74
N PHE A 137 -14.62 -12.35 -8.86
CA PHE A 137 -13.19 -12.51 -8.53
C PHE A 137 -12.32 -12.72 -9.78
N ARG A 138 -12.83 -13.49 -10.75
CA ARG A 138 -12.12 -13.77 -12.00
C ARG A 138 -12.03 -12.57 -12.94
N ALA A 139 -13.03 -11.68 -12.93
CA ALA A 139 -13.14 -10.53 -13.82
C ALA A 139 -12.11 -9.41 -13.55
N THR A 140 -11.43 -9.43 -12.40
CA THR A 140 -10.43 -8.41 -12.04
C THR A 140 -9.01 -8.97 -11.96
N ASN A 141 -8.00 -8.11 -12.02
CA ASN A 141 -6.58 -8.49 -11.78
C ASN A 141 -6.14 -8.31 -10.32
N LEU A 142 -7.05 -7.97 -9.40
CA LEU A 142 -6.72 -7.65 -8.00
C LEU A 142 -6.12 -8.84 -7.26
N LEU A 143 -6.68 -10.04 -7.48
CA LEU A 143 -6.18 -11.30 -6.95
C LEU A 143 -5.21 -11.98 -7.92
N SER A 144 -4.18 -12.61 -7.37
CA SER A 144 -3.30 -13.48 -8.15
C SER A 144 -4.05 -14.71 -8.69
N PRO A 145 -3.59 -15.32 -9.79
CA PRO A 145 -4.17 -16.57 -10.30
C PRO A 145 -4.23 -17.68 -9.25
N TYR A 146 -3.22 -17.77 -8.37
CA TYR A 146 -3.18 -18.76 -7.30
C TYR A 146 -4.25 -18.53 -6.23
N GLU A 147 -4.52 -17.27 -5.87
CA GLU A 147 -5.62 -16.94 -4.95
C GLU A 147 -6.98 -17.29 -5.57
N LYS A 148 -7.20 -16.93 -6.84
CA LYS A 148 -8.45 -17.28 -7.56
C LYS A 148 -8.70 -18.78 -7.59
N THR A 149 -7.66 -19.59 -7.77
CA THR A 149 -7.77 -21.05 -7.74
C THR A 149 -8.14 -21.58 -6.36
N ARG A 150 -7.52 -21.05 -5.30
CA ARG A 150 -7.80 -21.45 -3.91
C ARG A 150 -9.20 -21.06 -3.43
N LEU A 151 -9.82 -20.04 -4.02
CA LEU A 151 -11.19 -19.66 -3.69
C LEU A 151 -12.27 -20.59 -4.27
N GLN A 152 -11.95 -21.43 -5.25
CA GLN A 152 -12.96 -22.28 -5.90
C GLN A 152 -13.59 -23.30 -4.94
N PRO A 153 -12.82 -24.06 -4.13
CA PRO A 153 -13.41 -25.00 -3.17
C PRO A 153 -14.25 -24.31 -2.10
N LEU A 154 -13.86 -23.10 -1.66
CA LEU A 154 -14.65 -22.29 -0.74
C LEU A 154 -16.01 -21.90 -1.36
N LEU A 155 -15.98 -21.28 -2.54
CA LEU A 155 -17.16 -20.68 -3.17
C LEU A 155 -18.11 -21.71 -3.82
N ARG A 156 -17.64 -22.93 -4.06
CA ARG A 156 -18.46 -24.07 -4.53
C ARG A 156 -18.84 -25.02 -3.41
N GLY A 157 -18.34 -24.78 -2.21
CA GLY A 157 -18.52 -25.63 -1.04
C GLY A 157 -19.60 -25.13 -0.09
N PRO A 158 -19.82 -25.84 1.02
CA PRO A 158 -20.82 -25.48 2.03
C PRO A 158 -20.50 -24.18 2.77
N ASP A 159 -19.25 -23.69 2.70
CA ASP A 159 -18.80 -22.46 3.35
C ASP A 159 -19.07 -21.20 2.51
N ALA A 160 -19.58 -21.35 1.27
CA ALA A 160 -19.78 -20.24 0.34
C ALA A 160 -20.72 -19.17 0.91
N ASP A 161 -21.90 -19.59 1.39
CA ASP A 161 -22.91 -18.66 1.90
C ASP A 161 -22.42 -17.92 3.15
N ILE A 162 -21.72 -18.63 4.06
CA ILE A 162 -21.10 -18.02 5.25
C ILE A 162 -20.13 -16.91 4.84
N PHE A 163 -19.27 -17.18 3.86
CA PHE A 163 -18.31 -16.18 3.39
C PHE A 163 -19.00 -14.97 2.75
N VAL A 164 -19.97 -15.19 1.85
CA VAL A 164 -20.66 -14.10 1.14
C VAL A 164 -21.47 -13.24 2.11
N GLN A 165 -22.25 -13.85 3.01
CA GLN A 165 -23.03 -13.13 4.02
C GLN A 165 -22.12 -12.34 4.95
N ALA A 166 -21.00 -12.91 5.38
CA ALA A 166 -20.04 -12.21 6.21
C ALA A 166 -19.39 -11.03 5.47
N ALA A 167 -19.05 -11.19 4.20
CA ALA A 167 -18.51 -10.10 3.39
C ALA A 167 -19.55 -8.99 3.17
N ALA A 168 -20.83 -9.34 3.02
CA ALA A 168 -21.92 -8.35 2.95
C ALA A 168 -22.02 -7.58 4.29
N ARG A 169 -21.94 -8.26 5.44
CA ARG A 169 -21.93 -7.60 6.76
C ARG A 169 -20.74 -6.66 6.91
N PHE A 170 -19.57 -7.11 6.48
CA PHE A 170 -18.38 -6.27 6.44
C PHE A 170 -18.69 -4.99 5.67
N ALA A 171 -19.27 -5.10 4.47
CA ALA A 171 -19.59 -3.97 3.59
C ALA A 171 -20.59 -2.96 4.18
N THR A 172 -21.35 -3.36 5.21
CA THR A 172 -22.27 -2.47 5.96
C THR A 172 -21.62 -1.79 7.17
N GLY A 173 -20.37 -2.13 7.48
CA GLY A 173 -19.58 -1.52 8.55
C GLY A 173 -19.33 -2.41 9.78
N ASP A 174 -19.96 -3.59 9.88
CA ASP A 174 -19.72 -4.52 11.01
C ASP A 174 -18.51 -5.42 10.75
N VAL A 175 -17.33 -4.80 10.69
CA VAL A 175 -16.06 -5.46 10.38
C VAL A 175 -15.71 -6.54 11.40
N VAL A 176 -15.94 -6.27 12.69
CA VAL A 176 -15.55 -7.19 13.78
C VAL A 176 -16.35 -8.48 13.71
N GLN A 177 -17.68 -8.38 13.62
CA GLN A 177 -18.54 -9.57 13.54
C GLN A 177 -18.33 -10.30 12.22
N ALA A 178 -18.17 -9.57 11.11
CA ALA A 178 -17.92 -10.16 9.80
C ALA A 178 -16.64 -11.00 9.79
N LEU A 179 -15.52 -10.45 10.29
CA LEU A 179 -14.25 -11.19 10.37
C LEU A 179 -14.36 -12.41 11.28
N ALA A 180 -15.01 -12.30 12.44
CA ALA A 180 -15.23 -13.43 13.34
C ALA A 180 -16.04 -14.56 12.67
N MET A 181 -17.01 -14.21 11.84
CA MET A 181 -17.85 -15.17 11.12
C MET A 181 -17.11 -15.85 9.95
N MET A 182 -16.38 -15.10 9.11
CA MET A 182 -15.75 -15.68 7.92
C MET A 182 -14.41 -16.37 8.19
N THR A 183 -13.67 -15.97 9.24
CA THR A 183 -12.31 -16.48 9.48
C THR A 183 -12.26 -18.01 9.64
N PRO A 184 -13.14 -18.66 10.42
CA PRO A 184 -13.14 -20.13 10.53
C PRO A 184 -13.42 -20.84 9.21
N ALA A 185 -14.34 -20.31 8.40
CA ALA A 185 -14.64 -20.84 7.07
C ALA A 185 -13.41 -20.71 6.15
N LEU A 186 -12.81 -19.52 6.10
CA LEU A 186 -11.62 -19.26 5.27
C LEU A 186 -10.40 -20.10 5.68
N ALA A 187 -10.21 -20.36 6.98
CA ALA A 187 -9.11 -21.15 7.50
C ALA A 187 -9.14 -22.60 6.98
N ARG A 188 -10.32 -23.20 6.80
CA ARG A 188 -10.47 -24.56 6.24
C ARG A 188 -9.95 -24.67 4.80
N HIS A 189 -9.89 -23.56 4.08
CA HIS A 189 -9.49 -23.48 2.66
C HIS A 189 -8.16 -22.76 2.45
N ASP A 190 -7.40 -22.45 3.51
CA ASP A 190 -6.15 -21.65 3.44
C ASP A 190 -6.35 -20.28 2.74
N CYS A 191 -7.52 -19.68 2.96
CA CYS A 191 -7.96 -18.43 2.32
C CYS A 191 -8.13 -17.26 3.30
N ALA A 192 -7.72 -17.42 4.57
CA ALA A 192 -7.82 -16.36 5.57
C ALA A 192 -6.77 -15.25 5.32
N LYS A 193 -7.04 -14.41 4.31
CA LYS A 193 -6.12 -13.39 3.80
C LYS A 193 -6.84 -12.06 3.59
N TRP A 194 -6.16 -10.96 3.85
CA TRP A 194 -6.69 -9.61 3.66
C TRP A 194 -7.19 -9.32 2.24
N THR A 195 -6.49 -9.84 1.22
CA THR A 195 -6.90 -9.77 -0.18
C THR A 195 -8.24 -10.45 -0.44
N VAL A 196 -8.59 -11.50 0.32
CA VAL A 196 -9.86 -12.20 0.16
C VAL A 196 -11.00 -11.45 0.86
N VAL A 197 -10.79 -11.07 2.12
CA VAL A 197 -11.87 -10.51 2.97
C VAL A 197 -12.24 -9.08 2.62
N THR A 198 -11.31 -8.30 2.04
CA THR A 198 -11.56 -6.91 1.66
C THR A 198 -12.10 -6.77 0.23
N TYR A 199 -12.09 -7.83 -0.57
CA TYR A 199 -12.43 -7.77 -1.99
C TYR A 199 -13.89 -7.39 -2.25
N LEU A 200 -14.84 -8.14 -1.68
CA LEU A 200 -16.26 -7.88 -1.90
C LEU A 200 -16.73 -6.58 -1.23
N PRO A 201 -16.34 -6.25 0.01
CA PRO A 201 -16.66 -4.95 0.61
C PRO A 201 -16.18 -3.77 -0.24
N PHE A 202 -14.97 -3.86 -0.79
CA PHE A 202 -14.41 -2.86 -1.69
C PHE A 202 -15.24 -2.69 -2.97
N LEU A 203 -15.74 -3.77 -3.56
CA LEU A 203 -16.58 -3.67 -4.77
C LEU A 203 -18.01 -3.21 -4.46
N TRP A 204 -18.63 -3.67 -3.39
CA TRP A 204 -19.98 -3.23 -3.03
C TRP A 204 -20.01 -1.76 -2.62
N ARG A 205 -19.04 -1.30 -1.83
CA ARG A 205 -18.99 0.06 -1.27
C ARG A 205 -17.59 0.68 -1.41
N PRO A 206 -17.12 0.96 -2.65
CA PRO A 206 -15.82 1.59 -2.88
C PRO A 206 -15.71 2.99 -2.27
N GLU A 207 -16.82 3.61 -1.91
CA GLU A 207 -16.85 4.87 -1.15
C GLU A 207 -16.35 4.70 0.30
N ASN A 208 -16.53 3.52 0.90
CA ASN A 208 -16.29 3.27 2.33
C ASN A 208 -15.16 2.27 2.59
N HIS A 209 -14.94 1.33 1.67
CA HIS A 209 -14.01 0.23 1.87
C HIS A 209 -12.82 0.31 0.94
N MET A 210 -11.66 -0.11 1.44
CA MET A 210 -10.41 -0.22 0.70
C MET A 210 -10.04 -1.70 0.50
N PHE A 211 -9.51 -2.03 -0.68
CA PHE A 211 -8.91 -3.34 -0.94
C PHE A 211 -7.47 -3.39 -0.44
N LEU A 212 -7.16 -4.39 0.39
CA LEU A 212 -5.82 -4.55 0.97
C LEU A 212 -4.97 -5.54 0.17
N LYS A 213 -3.95 -5.02 -0.51
CA LYS A 213 -2.85 -5.81 -1.06
C LYS A 213 -1.59 -5.59 -0.21
N PRO A 214 -1.24 -6.51 0.71
CA PRO A 214 -0.27 -6.26 1.77
C PRO A 214 1.05 -5.62 1.36
N VAL A 215 1.76 -6.21 0.41
CA VAL A 215 3.12 -5.80 0.04
C VAL A 215 3.13 -4.37 -0.49
N VAL A 216 2.35 -4.09 -1.54
CA VAL A 216 2.32 -2.75 -2.16
C VAL A 216 1.75 -1.69 -1.21
N THR A 217 0.80 -2.06 -0.34
CA THR A 217 0.18 -1.12 0.60
C THR A 217 1.14 -0.78 1.75
N GLY A 218 1.88 -1.77 2.26
CA GLY A 218 2.92 -1.57 3.27
C GLY A 218 4.06 -0.70 2.75
N ASP A 219 4.56 -1.01 1.54
CA ASP A 219 5.60 -0.21 0.87
C ASP A 219 5.13 1.23 0.63
N PHE A 220 3.88 1.42 0.22
CA PHE A 220 3.29 2.74 0.05
C PHE A 220 3.23 3.49 1.38
N ALA A 221 2.70 2.86 2.44
CA ALA A 221 2.60 3.43 3.77
C ALA A 221 3.97 3.87 4.30
N GLU A 222 5.01 3.06 4.13
CA GLU A 222 6.37 3.40 4.51
C GLU A 222 6.89 4.64 3.75
N ARG A 223 6.69 4.69 2.44
CA ARG A 223 7.17 5.79 1.58
C ARG A 223 6.47 7.13 1.86
N VAL A 224 5.20 7.09 2.28
CA VAL A 224 4.44 8.29 2.67
C VAL A 224 4.53 8.60 4.17
N GLY A 225 5.19 7.74 4.97
CA GLY A 225 5.41 7.95 6.40
C GLY A 225 4.19 7.66 7.27
N HIS A 226 3.32 6.75 6.85
CA HIS A 226 2.09 6.40 7.56
C HIS A 226 2.29 5.20 8.53
N PRO A 227 1.66 5.19 9.73
CA PRO A 227 1.82 4.12 10.72
C PRO A 227 1.45 2.70 10.27
N PHE A 228 0.58 2.57 9.25
CA PHE A 228 0.17 1.28 8.68
C PHE A 228 1.34 0.34 8.32
N SER A 229 2.51 0.88 7.94
CA SER A 229 3.71 0.09 7.67
C SER A 229 4.21 -0.72 8.88
N HIS A 230 3.90 -0.24 10.09
CA HIS A 230 4.21 -0.91 11.36
C HIS A 230 3.02 -1.67 11.94
N ASP A 231 1.80 -1.21 11.67
CA ASP A 231 0.58 -1.84 12.19
C ASP A 231 0.20 -3.12 11.43
N TYR A 232 0.63 -3.26 10.18
CA TYR A 232 0.24 -4.38 9.34
C TYR A 232 0.70 -5.71 9.93
N ARG A 233 -0.27 -6.63 10.09
CA ARG A 233 -0.05 -8.04 10.38
C ARG A 233 -0.89 -8.92 9.45
N PRO A 234 -0.40 -10.10 9.02
CA PRO A 234 -1.16 -11.02 8.17
C PRO A 234 -2.45 -11.55 8.83
N ALA A 235 -2.51 -11.59 10.15
CA ALA A 235 -3.70 -12.00 10.89
C ALA A 235 -4.87 -11.06 10.60
N LEU A 236 -6.07 -11.63 10.46
CA LEU A 236 -7.33 -10.91 10.20
C LEU A 236 -7.82 -10.19 11.46
N ASP A 237 -7.07 -9.17 11.88
CA ASP A 237 -7.37 -8.34 13.02
C ASP A 237 -8.04 -7.03 12.60
N PRO A 238 -9.21 -6.67 13.15
CA PRO A 238 -9.91 -5.43 12.84
C PRO A 238 -9.02 -4.16 12.94
N ALA A 239 -8.05 -4.12 13.84
CA ALA A 239 -7.16 -2.96 14.01
C ALA A 239 -6.30 -2.70 12.77
N VAL A 240 -5.89 -3.74 12.03
CA VAL A 240 -5.17 -3.59 10.77
C VAL A 240 -6.06 -2.92 9.73
N TYR A 241 -7.33 -3.34 9.67
CA TYR A 241 -8.27 -2.74 8.73
C TYR A 241 -8.58 -1.29 9.08
N SER A 242 -8.72 -0.95 10.35
CA SER A 242 -8.86 0.44 10.78
C SER A 242 -7.66 1.30 10.38
N SER A 243 -6.43 0.81 10.56
CA SER A 243 -5.20 1.50 10.13
C SER A 243 -5.12 1.64 8.59
N LEU A 244 -5.66 0.68 7.83
CA LEU A 244 -5.80 0.80 6.38
C LEU A 244 -6.78 1.90 5.97
N LEU A 245 -7.92 2.02 6.65
CA LEU A 245 -8.90 3.07 6.36
C LEU A 245 -8.32 4.46 6.68
N ASP A 246 -7.54 4.57 7.77
CA ASP A 246 -6.80 5.80 8.10
C ASP A 246 -5.78 6.18 7.01
N LEU A 247 -5.02 5.20 6.50
CA LEU A 247 -4.13 5.39 5.35
C LEU A 247 -4.90 5.84 4.11
N THR A 248 -6.07 5.26 3.88
CA THR A 248 -6.93 5.56 2.72
C THR A 248 -7.41 7.00 2.78
N GLU A 249 -7.86 7.47 3.94
CA GLU A 249 -8.31 8.85 4.11
C GLU A 249 -7.16 9.85 4.03
N THR A 250 -6.03 9.56 4.68
CA THR A 250 -4.80 10.35 4.54
C THR A 250 -4.41 10.48 3.06
N THR A 251 -4.53 9.39 2.30
CA THR A 251 -4.25 9.38 0.86
C THR A 251 -5.26 10.22 0.08
N ARG A 252 -6.55 10.16 0.42
CA ARG A 252 -7.59 11.00 -0.20
C ARG A 252 -7.28 12.48 -0.01
N GLU A 253 -6.98 12.90 1.21
CA GLU A 253 -6.67 14.29 1.53
C GLU A 253 -5.47 14.81 0.74
N ASN A 254 -4.41 14.01 0.68
CA ASN A 254 -3.18 14.37 -0.01
C ASN A 254 -3.26 14.23 -1.53
N THR A 255 -4.27 13.54 -2.07
CA THR A 255 -4.52 13.42 -3.52
C THR A 255 -5.69 14.25 -4.00
N ARG A 256 -6.28 15.10 -3.15
CA ARG A 256 -7.46 15.92 -3.46
C ARG A 256 -7.31 16.78 -4.72
N VAL A 257 -6.09 17.21 -5.05
CA VAL A 257 -5.79 17.95 -6.29
C VAL A 257 -6.11 17.17 -7.57
N LEU A 258 -6.18 15.84 -7.49
CA LEU A 258 -6.57 14.96 -8.60
C LEU A 258 -8.06 14.60 -8.58
N ASN A 259 -8.81 15.08 -7.58
CA ASN A 259 -10.24 14.83 -7.42
C ASN A 259 -10.62 13.33 -7.50
N PRO A 260 -10.10 12.46 -6.59
CA PRO A 260 -10.46 11.05 -6.57
C PRO A 260 -11.95 10.87 -6.31
N ARG A 261 -12.58 9.96 -7.06
CA ARG A 261 -14.04 9.70 -6.97
C ARG A 261 -14.40 8.80 -5.79
N ASP A 262 -13.59 7.79 -5.54
CA ASP A 262 -13.82 6.75 -4.54
C ASP A 262 -12.51 5.99 -4.25
N ASN A 263 -12.57 4.91 -3.47
CA ASN A 263 -11.39 4.10 -3.18
C ASN A 263 -10.92 3.25 -4.36
N ILE A 264 -11.67 3.14 -5.46
CA ILE A 264 -11.12 2.52 -6.68
C ILE A 264 -10.00 3.40 -7.25
N ASP A 265 -10.20 4.72 -7.26
CA ASP A 265 -9.15 5.66 -7.68
C ASP A 265 -7.95 5.58 -6.72
N LEU A 266 -8.18 5.56 -5.41
CA LEU A 266 -7.10 5.50 -4.41
C LEU A 266 -6.35 4.16 -4.41
N GLN A 267 -7.05 3.03 -4.55
CA GLN A 267 -6.44 1.71 -4.68
C GLN A 267 -5.55 1.65 -5.93
N SER A 268 -6.04 2.20 -7.04
CA SER A 268 -5.28 2.25 -8.29
C SER A 268 -4.09 3.20 -8.19
N PHE A 269 -4.22 4.33 -7.48
CA PHE A 269 -3.10 5.22 -7.19
C PHE A 269 -1.97 4.49 -6.47
N VAL A 270 -2.26 3.83 -5.35
CA VAL A 270 -1.29 3.03 -4.58
C VAL A 270 -0.63 1.97 -5.45
N TRP A 271 -1.43 1.27 -6.28
CA TRP A 271 -0.95 0.26 -7.21
C TRP A 271 0.01 0.83 -8.26
N VAL A 272 -0.37 1.91 -8.92
CA VAL A 272 0.41 2.56 -9.99
C VAL A 272 1.76 3.03 -9.45
N VAL A 273 1.76 3.77 -8.34
CA VAL A 273 3.02 4.28 -7.80
C VAL A 273 3.92 3.15 -7.28
N GLY A 274 3.37 2.04 -6.80
CA GLY A 274 4.13 0.88 -6.33
C GLY A 274 4.67 -0.03 -7.45
N GLU A 275 3.83 -0.39 -8.41
CA GLU A 275 4.07 -1.54 -9.29
C GLU A 275 4.27 -1.19 -10.77
N TYR A 276 3.77 -0.05 -11.25
CA TYR A 276 4.02 0.32 -12.65
C TYR A 276 5.53 0.51 -12.89
N ARG A 277 5.99 0.16 -14.08
CA ARG A 277 7.36 0.43 -14.56
C ARG A 277 7.27 1.26 -15.84
N GLU A 278 8.29 2.04 -16.15
CA GLU A 278 8.28 2.98 -17.30
C GLU A 278 7.96 2.29 -18.64
N GLU A 279 8.33 1.02 -18.77
CA GLU A 279 8.04 0.17 -19.95
C GLU A 279 6.54 -0.04 -20.19
N TRP A 280 5.68 0.18 -19.20
CA TRP A 280 4.22 0.04 -19.29
C TRP A 280 3.54 1.30 -19.82
N GLY A 281 4.25 2.42 -19.92
CA GLY A 281 3.70 3.71 -20.37
C GLY A 281 3.66 3.92 -21.89
N HIS A 282 4.08 2.93 -22.69
CA HIS A 282 4.21 3.06 -24.15
C HIS A 282 3.30 2.13 -24.97
N ALA A 283 2.29 1.52 -24.35
CA ALA A 283 1.25 0.84 -25.11
C ALA A 283 0.21 1.87 -25.58
N GLU A 284 0.54 2.59 -26.65
CA GLU A 284 -0.43 3.28 -27.53
C GLU A 284 -1.39 2.29 -28.19
#